data_AF-A0A093QX47-F1
#
_entry.id   AF-A0A093QX47-F1
#
_cell.length_a   1.000
_cell.length_b   1.000
_cell.length_c   1.000
_cell.angle_alpha   90.00
_cell.angle_beta   90.00
_cell.angle_gamma   90.00
#
_symmetry.space_group_name_H-M   'P 1'
#
loop_
_entity.id
_entity.type
_entity.pdbx_description
1 polymer ?
#
loop_
_entity_poly.entity_id
_entity_poly.type
_entity_poly.pdbx_seq_one_letter_code
_entity_poly.pdbx_strand_id
1 'polypeptide(L)'
;VQVPEGFTAVMSATSWEKQDDNTFFFKMSQPIPSYLIALAVGDIVSADVGPRSRVWAEPCLIEAAKEEYDGVIEEFLAVGEKLFGPYVWGRYDILFMPPSFPFGGMENPCLTFVTPCLLAGDRSLADVIIHEISHSWFGNLVTNATWGEFWLNEGFTMYAQRRITTEVYGLAYTCLEAATGRALLRQHMDNTGEDHPLNKLRVVIEPGFSLFLGINPDDTYNETPYEKGYCFVSYLAHLAGDQSKFDAFLRAYVNRFKFQSITADDALSFFLEYFPELKEKGVDSIPGFEFDRWLNMPGWPPYLPDLSPGEQLMKPADNLAELWAADG
;
A
#
# COMPACT_ATOMS: atom_id res chain seq x y z
N VAL A 1 24.16 14.78 7.09
CA VAL A 1 23.52 14.65 8.41
C VAL A 1 24.60 14.34 9.43
N GLN A 2 24.93 15.28 10.31
CA GLN A 2 25.91 15.06 11.39
C GLN A 2 25.19 14.62 12.65
N VAL A 3 25.65 13.55 13.30
CA VAL A 3 24.99 12.97 14.49
C VAL A 3 25.99 12.70 15.62
N PRO A 4 25.57 12.56 16.89
CA PRO A 4 26.46 12.24 17.99
C PRO A 4 27.18 10.90 17.82
N GLU A 5 28.38 10.78 18.39
CA GLU A 5 29.13 9.50 18.38
C GLU A 5 28.28 8.37 18.99
N GLY A 6 28.36 7.17 18.39
CA GLY A 6 27.52 6.02 18.75
C GLY A 6 26.15 5.97 18.06
N PHE A 7 25.71 7.05 17.40
CA PHE A 7 24.45 7.06 16.64
C PHE A 7 24.69 6.78 15.15
N THR A 8 23.71 6.12 14.55
CA THR A 8 23.61 5.88 13.12
C THR A 8 22.48 6.74 12.55
N ALA A 9 22.75 7.45 11.45
CA ALA A 9 21.70 8.07 10.64
C ALA A 9 21.33 7.15 9.47
N VAL A 10 20.05 7.07 9.15
CA VAL A 10 19.52 6.37 7.98
C VAL A 10 18.47 7.24 7.29
N MET A 11 18.38 7.20 5.97
CA MET A 11 17.45 7.99 5.17
C MET A 11 16.92 7.18 4.00
N SER A 12 15.78 7.60 3.43
CA SER A 12 15.31 7.13 2.12
C SER A 12 16.24 7.62 1.01
N ALA A 13 17.27 6.82 0.69
CA ALA A 13 18.32 7.18 -0.24
C ALA A 13 18.92 5.95 -0.94
N THR A 14 19.29 6.11 -2.21
CA THR A 14 19.91 5.04 -3.03
C THR A 14 21.34 4.69 -2.61
N SER A 15 22.06 5.63 -1.98
CA SER A 15 23.42 5.41 -1.49
C SER A 15 23.73 6.34 -0.33
N TRP A 16 24.65 5.90 0.53
CA TRP A 16 25.14 6.70 1.65
C TRP A 16 26.61 6.45 1.93
N GLU A 17 27.26 7.41 2.59
CA GLU A 17 28.65 7.36 3.03
C GLU A 17 28.76 7.96 4.44
N LYS A 18 29.54 7.33 5.32
CA LYS A 18 29.87 7.86 6.65
C LYS A 18 31.30 8.43 6.63
N GLN A 19 31.46 9.67 7.08
CA GLN A 19 32.75 10.34 7.25
C GLN A 19 33.26 10.25 8.69
N ASP A 20 34.54 10.59 8.90
CA ASP A 20 35.27 10.46 10.17
C ASP A 20 34.66 11.28 11.32
N ASP A 21 33.99 12.40 11.02
CA ASP A 21 33.35 13.30 11.98
C ASP A 21 31.91 12.88 12.35
N ASN A 22 31.58 11.61 12.10
CA ASN A 22 30.24 11.03 12.27
C ASN A 22 29.16 11.75 11.44
N THR A 23 29.56 12.32 10.29
CA THR A 23 28.65 12.87 9.29
C THR A 23 28.29 11.82 8.25
N PHE A 24 27.00 11.67 7.98
CA PHE A 24 26.44 10.80 6.97
C PHE A 24 25.99 11.61 5.76
N PHE A 25 26.45 11.25 4.57
CA PHE A 25 26.01 11.81 3.29
C PHE A 25 25.08 10.83 2.61
N PHE A 26 23.91 11.30 2.18
CA PHE A 26 22.90 10.50 1.50
C PHE A 26 22.64 11.05 0.11
N LYS A 27 22.40 10.16 -0.85
CA LYS A 27 22.03 10.52 -2.21
C LYS A 27 20.83 9.70 -2.67
N MET A 28 19.74 10.38 -3.01
CA MET A 28 18.61 9.82 -3.73
C MET A 28 18.78 10.13 -5.23
N SER A 29 19.03 9.10 -6.04
CA SER A 29 19.30 9.28 -7.48
C SER A 29 18.03 9.34 -8.32
N GLN A 30 16.91 8.83 -7.79
CA GLN A 30 15.61 8.86 -8.45
C GLN A 30 14.82 10.10 -7.99
N PRO A 31 14.04 10.75 -8.86
CA PRO A 31 13.12 11.80 -8.42
C PRO A 31 12.02 11.19 -7.53
N ILE A 32 11.73 11.85 -6.42
CA ILE A 32 10.67 11.45 -5.48
C ILE A 32 9.86 12.69 -5.05
N PRO A 33 8.54 12.55 -4.80
CA PRO A 33 7.78 13.57 -4.09
C PRO A 33 8.32 13.77 -2.66
N SER A 34 8.16 14.99 -2.12
CA SER A 34 8.82 15.38 -0.86
C SER A 34 8.34 14.62 0.37
N TYR A 35 7.12 14.05 0.35
CA TYR A 35 6.59 13.28 1.48
C TYR A 35 7.36 11.97 1.73
N LEU A 36 8.11 11.49 0.72
CA LEU A 36 8.94 10.28 0.80
C LEU A 36 10.35 10.55 1.35
N ILE A 37 10.69 11.80 1.68
CA ILE A 37 11.95 12.12 2.36
C ILE A 37 11.84 11.70 3.82
N ALA A 38 12.65 10.72 4.22
CA ALA A 38 12.67 10.19 5.57
C ALA A 38 14.07 10.24 6.18
N LEU A 39 14.13 10.40 7.50
CA LEU A 39 15.35 10.40 8.30
C LEU A 39 15.07 9.75 9.66
N ALA A 40 15.91 8.80 10.04
CA ALA A 40 15.97 8.27 11.40
C ALA A 40 17.41 8.38 11.92
N VAL A 41 17.53 8.68 13.21
CA VAL A 41 18.82 8.77 13.92
C VAL A 41 18.65 8.11 15.27
N GLY A 42 19.50 7.12 15.58
CA GLY A 42 19.40 6.37 16.83
C GLY A 42 20.58 5.42 17.04
N ASP A 43 20.52 4.65 18.12
CA ASP A 43 21.32 3.43 18.28
C ASP A 43 20.71 2.34 17.38
N ILE A 44 21.03 2.43 16.09
CA ILE A 44 20.46 1.58 15.05
C ILE A 44 21.56 0.68 14.50
N VAL A 45 21.31 -0.62 14.56
CA VAL A 45 22.13 -1.67 13.96
C VAL A 45 21.38 -2.33 12.81
N SER A 46 22.05 -3.21 12.07
CA SER A 46 21.47 -3.77 10.85
C SER A 46 21.97 -5.17 10.53
N ALA A 47 21.12 -5.97 9.89
CA ALA A 47 21.44 -7.32 9.42
C ALA A 47 20.88 -7.55 8.01
N ASP A 48 21.71 -8.05 7.10
CA ASP A 48 21.24 -8.43 5.76
C ASP A 48 20.34 -9.67 5.87
N VAL A 49 19.20 -9.63 5.17
CA VAL A 49 18.15 -10.66 5.14
C VAL A 49 17.83 -11.12 3.72
N GLY A 50 18.64 -10.70 2.75
CA GLY A 50 18.47 -11.06 1.35
C GLY A 50 19.56 -10.43 0.48
N PRO A 51 19.55 -10.70 -0.84
CA PRO A 51 20.59 -10.24 -1.76
C PRO A 51 20.61 -8.71 -1.93
N ARG A 52 19.50 -8.04 -1.65
CA ARG A 52 19.31 -6.59 -1.78
C ARG A 52 18.43 -6.00 -0.69
N SER A 53 18.35 -6.66 0.47
CA SER A 53 17.49 -6.26 1.58
C SER A 53 18.17 -6.42 2.93
N ARG A 54 17.81 -5.53 3.85
CA ARG A 54 18.32 -5.46 5.22
C ARG A 54 17.21 -5.10 6.17
N VAL A 55 17.31 -5.58 7.40
CA VAL A 55 16.54 -5.04 8.51
C VAL A 55 17.44 -4.14 9.36
N TRP A 56 16.89 -3.00 9.77
CA TRP A 56 17.48 -2.04 10.68
C TRP A 56 16.59 -1.95 11.92
N ALA A 57 17.19 -1.92 13.10
CA ALA A 57 16.47 -1.85 14.36
C ALA A 57 17.39 -1.42 15.52
N GLU A 58 16.82 -1.17 16.69
CA GLU A 58 17.59 -1.14 17.94
C GLU A 58 18.24 -2.51 18.20
N PRO A 59 19.41 -2.58 18.89
CA PRO A 59 20.15 -3.82 19.12
C PRO A 59 19.33 -4.94 19.75
N CYS A 60 18.32 -4.62 20.58
CA CYS A 60 17.47 -5.61 21.23
C CYS A 60 16.49 -6.32 20.28
N LEU A 61 16.19 -5.74 19.11
CA LEU A 61 15.23 -6.28 18.14
C LEU A 61 15.89 -6.91 16.91
N ILE A 62 17.19 -6.72 16.70
CA ILE A 62 17.83 -7.06 15.42
C ILE A 62 17.78 -8.55 15.09
N GLU A 63 17.96 -9.43 16.08
CA GLU A 63 17.91 -10.87 15.85
C GLU A 63 16.47 -11.32 15.54
N ALA A 64 15.47 -10.82 16.26
CA ALA A 64 14.07 -11.12 15.97
C ALA A 64 13.66 -10.63 14.57
N ALA A 65 14.07 -9.41 14.19
CA ALA A 65 13.82 -8.86 12.85
C ALA A 65 14.48 -9.68 11.75
N LYS A 66 15.70 -10.17 12.00
CA LYS A 66 16.42 -11.03 11.06
C LYS A 66 15.72 -12.37 10.91
N GLU A 67 15.38 -13.04 12.01
CA GLU A 67 14.70 -14.34 12.00
C GLU A 67 13.33 -14.28 11.29
N GLU A 68 12.56 -13.21 11.56
CA GLU A 68 11.24 -13.01 10.95
C GLU A 68 11.33 -12.89 9.42
N TYR A 69 12.31 -12.13 8.90
CA TYR A 69 12.34 -11.71 7.48
C TYR A 69 13.50 -12.26 6.64
N ASP A 70 14.30 -13.20 7.14
CA ASP A 70 15.38 -13.85 6.38
C ASP A 70 14.87 -14.55 5.12
N GLY A 71 15.28 -14.06 3.94
CA GLY A 71 14.88 -14.51 2.61
C GLY A 71 13.49 -14.09 2.14
N VAL A 72 12.61 -13.66 3.06
CA VAL A 72 11.18 -13.41 2.80
C VAL A 72 10.96 -12.17 1.91
N ILE A 73 11.72 -11.09 2.16
CA ILE A 73 11.57 -9.84 1.41
C ILE A 73 11.87 -10.03 -0.08
N GLU A 74 12.87 -10.84 -0.41
CA GLU A 74 13.26 -11.08 -1.80
C GLU A 74 12.19 -11.88 -2.57
N GLU A 75 11.51 -12.81 -1.91
CA GLU A 75 10.39 -13.54 -2.50
C GLU A 75 9.29 -12.57 -2.95
N PHE A 76 8.89 -11.65 -2.07
CA PHE A 76 7.86 -10.65 -2.37
C PHE A 76 8.30 -9.69 -3.49
N LEU A 77 9.55 -9.21 -3.44
CA LEU A 77 10.11 -8.36 -4.49
C LEU A 77 10.13 -9.06 -5.85
N ALA A 78 10.54 -10.33 -5.91
CA ALA A 78 10.60 -11.09 -7.15
C ALA A 78 9.21 -11.28 -7.77
N VAL A 79 8.19 -11.53 -6.95
CA VAL A 79 6.79 -11.59 -7.40
C VAL A 79 6.32 -10.22 -7.89
N GLY A 80 6.56 -9.16 -7.12
CA GLY A 80 6.24 -7.79 -7.52
C GLY A 80 6.89 -7.39 -8.85
N GLU A 81 8.18 -7.72 -9.06
CA GLU A 81 8.88 -7.47 -10.31
C GLU A 81 8.29 -8.24 -11.49
N LYS A 82 7.94 -9.50 -11.26
CA LYS A 82 7.26 -10.33 -12.24
C LYS A 82 5.91 -9.75 -12.62
N LEU A 83 5.14 -9.16 -11.69
CA LEU A 83 3.81 -8.62 -11.97
C LEU A 83 3.87 -7.20 -12.56
N PHE A 84 4.62 -6.29 -11.95
CA PHE A 84 4.50 -4.84 -12.16
C PHE A 84 5.69 -4.22 -12.91
N GLY A 85 6.78 -4.97 -13.10
CA GLY A 85 8.00 -4.53 -13.78
C GLY A 85 9.18 -4.30 -12.82
N PRO A 86 10.38 -3.94 -13.34
CA PRO A 86 11.60 -3.93 -12.55
C PRO A 86 11.55 -3.02 -11.30
N TYR A 87 12.12 -3.49 -10.19
CA TYR A 87 12.35 -2.68 -8.99
C TYR A 87 13.55 -1.75 -9.22
N VAL A 88 13.33 -0.44 -9.18
CA VAL A 88 14.32 0.55 -9.66
C VAL A 88 15.00 1.38 -8.58
N TRP A 89 14.79 1.02 -7.32
CA TRP A 89 15.32 1.73 -6.15
C TRP A 89 16.65 1.12 -5.65
N GLY A 90 17.08 0.00 -6.23
CA GLY A 90 18.33 -0.67 -5.88
C GLY A 90 18.14 -1.66 -4.73
N ARG A 91 18.19 -1.17 -3.49
CA ARG A 91 17.94 -1.98 -2.28
C ARG A 91 16.53 -1.75 -1.73
N TYR A 92 16.02 -2.71 -0.97
CA TYR A 92 14.81 -2.58 -0.18
C TYR A 92 15.13 -2.97 1.26
N ASP A 93 15.43 -1.96 2.08
CA ASP A 93 15.67 -2.17 3.49
C ASP A 93 14.41 -1.81 4.30
N ILE A 94 14.27 -2.40 5.49
CA ILE A 94 13.19 -2.16 6.45
C ILE A 94 13.80 -1.62 7.74
N LEU A 95 13.26 -0.54 8.29
CA LEU A 95 13.59 -0.01 9.60
C LEU A 95 12.42 -0.27 10.57
N PHE A 96 12.65 -1.09 11.57
CA PHE A 96 11.74 -1.24 12.70
C PHE A 96 11.87 -0.02 13.62
N MET A 97 10.84 0.79 13.64
CA MET A 97 10.76 2.00 14.46
C MET A 97 10.47 1.64 15.93
N PRO A 98 10.65 2.58 16.86
CA PRO A 98 10.17 2.40 18.24
C PRO A 98 8.65 2.20 18.28
N PRO A 99 8.09 1.60 19.37
CA PRO A 99 6.65 1.34 19.50
C PRO A 99 5.74 2.58 19.42
N SER A 100 6.30 3.79 19.46
CA SER A 100 5.57 5.05 19.27
C SER A 100 5.30 5.39 17.80
N PHE A 101 5.76 4.58 16.84
CA PHE A 101 5.47 4.79 15.43
C PHE A 101 3.96 4.69 15.18
N PRO A 102 3.32 5.72 14.60
CA PRO A 102 1.86 5.84 14.61
C PRO A 102 1.15 5.02 13.52
N PHE A 103 1.89 4.38 12.61
CA PHE A 103 1.36 3.67 11.44
C PHE A 103 1.82 2.20 11.42
N GLY A 104 1.21 1.40 10.54
CA GLY A 104 1.70 0.05 10.23
C GLY A 104 3.05 0.11 9.51
N GLY A 105 3.13 0.93 8.46
CA GLY A 105 4.33 1.20 7.69
C GLY A 105 4.32 2.57 7.03
N MET A 106 5.46 2.91 6.40
CA MET A 106 5.63 4.06 5.52
C MET A 106 6.66 3.69 4.45
N GLU A 107 6.27 3.86 3.20
CA GLU A 107 6.89 3.31 1.99
C GLU A 107 8.15 4.05 1.53
N ASN A 108 8.90 4.66 2.47
CA ASN A 108 10.01 5.53 2.13
C ASN A 108 11.03 4.78 1.23
N PRO A 109 11.35 5.27 0.02
CA PRO A 109 12.09 4.49 -0.96
C PRO A 109 13.46 4.07 -0.44
N CYS A 110 13.83 2.82 -0.72
CA CYS A 110 15.03 2.15 -0.22
C CYS A 110 15.04 1.80 1.28
N LEU A 111 14.17 2.40 2.11
CA LEU A 111 14.16 2.21 3.57
C LEU A 111 12.75 2.38 4.14
N THR A 112 11.94 1.33 4.02
CA THR A 112 10.56 1.32 4.55
C THR A 112 10.59 1.39 6.07
N PHE A 113 9.79 2.26 6.68
CA PHE A 113 9.67 2.32 8.14
C PHE A 113 8.48 1.48 8.55
N VAL A 114 8.60 0.67 9.60
CA VAL A 114 7.51 -0.20 10.07
C VAL A 114 7.41 -0.21 11.59
N THR A 115 6.21 -0.53 12.08
CA THR A 115 5.96 -0.79 13.50
C THR A 115 6.69 -2.05 13.98
N PRO A 116 7.20 -2.09 15.23
CA PRO A 116 7.79 -3.30 15.79
C PRO A 116 6.74 -4.39 16.07
N CYS A 117 5.44 -4.06 15.99
CA CYS A 117 4.36 -5.05 16.11
C CYS A 117 4.40 -6.12 14.99
N LEU A 118 5.09 -5.86 13.87
CA LEU A 118 5.25 -6.84 12.78
C LEU A 118 6.25 -7.97 13.10
N LEU A 119 6.87 -7.95 14.28
CA LEU A 119 7.75 -9.02 14.78
C LEU A 119 6.92 -10.04 15.58
N ALA A 120 6.00 -10.72 14.90
CA ALA A 120 5.08 -11.68 15.53
C ALA A 120 5.76 -13.02 15.87
N GLY A 121 6.84 -13.38 15.19
CA GLY A 121 7.57 -14.64 15.35
C GLY A 121 7.14 -15.74 14.37
N ASP A 122 6.13 -15.47 13.53
CA ASP A 122 5.51 -16.45 12.64
C ASP A 122 5.16 -15.90 11.25
N ARG A 123 5.51 -14.65 10.96
CA ARG A 123 5.27 -13.94 9.69
C ARG A 123 3.78 -13.71 9.38
N SER A 124 2.89 -13.87 10.36
CA SER A 124 1.44 -13.67 10.18
C SER A 124 1.06 -12.24 9.77
N LEU A 125 1.93 -11.26 10.02
CA LEU A 125 1.73 -9.83 9.68
C LEU A 125 2.61 -9.36 8.52
N ALA A 126 3.13 -10.29 7.71
CA ALA A 126 3.99 -9.97 6.57
C ALA A 126 3.22 -9.28 5.43
N ASP A 127 1.89 -9.28 5.46
CA ASP A 127 1.04 -8.58 4.49
C ASP A 127 1.30 -7.07 4.46
N VAL A 128 1.64 -6.48 5.63
CA VAL A 128 2.09 -5.09 5.71
C VAL A 128 3.40 -4.90 4.95
N ILE A 129 4.36 -5.82 5.02
CA ILE A 129 5.59 -5.72 4.22
C ILE A 129 5.29 -5.83 2.73
N ILE A 130 4.35 -6.69 2.33
CA ILE A 130 3.91 -6.79 0.93
C ILE A 130 3.24 -5.49 0.47
N HIS A 131 2.48 -4.82 1.34
CA HIS A 131 1.88 -3.50 1.10
C HIS A 131 2.95 -2.45 0.80
N GLU A 132 3.93 -2.32 1.69
CA GLU A 132 5.02 -1.35 1.54
C GLU A 132 5.92 -1.66 0.32
N ILE A 133 6.11 -2.94 -0.01
CA ILE A 133 6.78 -3.35 -1.25
C ILE A 133 5.97 -2.88 -2.46
N SER A 134 4.66 -3.05 -2.45
CA SER A 134 3.76 -2.69 -3.54
C SER A 134 3.79 -1.18 -3.84
N HIS A 135 3.99 -0.36 -2.81
CA HIS A 135 4.17 1.08 -2.98
C HIS A 135 5.38 1.47 -3.85
N SER A 136 6.37 0.58 -3.95
CA SER A 136 7.52 0.77 -4.84
C SER A 136 7.13 0.96 -6.31
N TRP A 137 5.92 0.55 -6.70
CA TRP A 137 5.31 0.79 -8.01
C TRP A 137 4.15 1.78 -7.95
N PHE A 138 3.25 1.64 -6.96
CA PHE A 138 2.02 2.44 -6.84
C PHE A 138 2.13 3.41 -5.65
N GLY A 139 2.34 4.69 -5.92
CA GLY A 139 2.69 5.70 -4.90
C GLY A 139 4.09 6.26 -5.13
N ASN A 140 5.13 5.40 -5.14
CA ASN A 140 6.52 5.86 -5.29
C ASN A 140 6.92 6.12 -6.75
N LEU A 141 6.55 5.23 -7.68
CA LEU A 141 6.79 5.45 -9.12
C LEU A 141 5.67 6.20 -9.79
N VAL A 142 4.42 5.86 -9.49
CA VAL A 142 3.24 6.57 -9.98
C VAL A 142 2.55 7.18 -8.78
N THR A 143 2.69 8.48 -8.60
CA THR A 143 2.20 9.18 -7.40
C THR A 143 0.89 9.89 -7.72
N ASN A 144 -0.04 9.96 -6.78
CA ASN A 144 -1.16 10.90 -6.84
C ASN A 144 -0.66 12.37 -7.00
N ALA A 145 -1.28 13.13 -7.88
CA ALA A 145 -0.95 14.56 -8.07
C ALA A 145 -1.45 15.45 -6.93
N THR A 146 -2.50 15.02 -6.23
CA THR A 146 -3.07 15.73 -5.09
C THR A 146 -3.55 14.74 -4.03
N TRP A 147 -3.50 15.15 -2.75
CA TRP A 147 -4.00 14.32 -1.63
C TRP A 147 -5.50 14.04 -1.69
N GLY A 148 -6.26 14.85 -2.44
CA GLY A 148 -7.67 14.56 -2.70
C GLY A 148 -7.90 13.27 -3.49
N GLU A 149 -6.85 12.74 -4.14
CA GLU A 149 -6.89 11.49 -4.89
C GLU A 149 -5.94 10.44 -4.30
N PHE A 150 -5.77 10.45 -2.97
CA PHE A 150 -4.91 9.52 -2.23
C PHE A 150 -5.22 8.03 -2.54
N TRP A 151 -6.48 7.72 -2.89
CA TRP A 151 -6.88 6.38 -3.33
C TRP A 151 -6.08 5.84 -4.53
N LEU A 152 -5.47 6.70 -5.37
CA LEU A 152 -4.63 6.25 -6.47
C LEU A 152 -3.37 5.53 -5.99
N ASN A 153 -2.82 5.95 -4.85
CA ASN A 153 -1.74 5.23 -4.20
C ASN A 153 -2.34 4.00 -3.53
N GLU A 154 -3.19 4.21 -2.52
CA GLU A 154 -3.62 3.14 -1.62
C GLU A 154 -4.48 2.07 -2.28
N GLY A 155 -5.40 2.44 -3.17
CA GLY A 155 -6.28 1.49 -3.84
C GLY A 155 -5.52 0.58 -4.81
N PHE A 156 -4.55 1.14 -5.56
CA PHE A 156 -3.68 0.35 -6.42
C PHE A 156 -2.67 -0.47 -5.60
N THR A 157 -2.10 0.08 -4.54
CA THR A 157 -1.21 -0.64 -3.62
C THR A 157 -1.92 -1.80 -2.95
N MET A 158 -3.12 -1.62 -2.40
CA MET A 158 -3.92 -2.69 -1.81
C MET A 158 -4.26 -3.79 -2.82
N TYR A 159 -4.57 -3.42 -4.07
CA TYR A 159 -4.77 -4.40 -5.13
C TYR A 159 -3.48 -5.16 -5.45
N ALA A 160 -2.36 -4.45 -5.58
CA ALA A 160 -1.06 -5.02 -5.85
C ALA A 160 -0.58 -5.95 -4.72
N GLN A 161 -0.78 -5.56 -3.46
CA GLN A 161 -0.51 -6.35 -2.28
C GLN A 161 -1.25 -7.68 -2.37
N ARG A 162 -2.58 -7.64 -2.51
CA ARG A 162 -3.42 -8.84 -2.61
C ARG A 162 -3.08 -9.70 -3.84
N ARG A 163 -2.60 -9.09 -4.93
CA ARG A 163 -2.08 -9.87 -6.07
C ARG A 163 -0.76 -10.55 -5.77
N ILE A 164 0.19 -9.92 -5.08
CA ILE A 164 1.41 -10.58 -4.60
C ILE A 164 1.05 -11.69 -3.62
N THR A 165 0.21 -11.42 -2.61
CA THR A 165 -0.29 -12.43 -1.66
C THR A 165 -0.88 -13.63 -2.39
N THR A 166 -1.67 -13.42 -3.45
CA THR A 166 -2.27 -14.52 -4.22
C THR A 166 -1.21 -15.40 -4.89
N GLU A 167 -0.12 -14.83 -5.41
CA GLU A 167 0.95 -15.62 -6.04
C GLU A 167 1.80 -16.37 -4.99
N VAL A 168 1.95 -15.82 -3.78
CA VAL A 168 2.79 -16.39 -2.71
C VAL A 168 2.02 -17.40 -1.86
N TYR A 169 0.86 -17.01 -1.34
CA TYR A 169 0.07 -17.76 -0.35
C TYR A 169 -1.21 -18.38 -0.93
N GLY A 170 -1.58 -18.00 -2.16
CA GLY A 170 -2.75 -18.53 -2.86
C GLY A 170 -4.03 -17.74 -2.63
N LEU A 171 -4.98 -17.92 -3.54
CA LEU A 171 -6.22 -17.14 -3.60
C LEU A 171 -7.09 -17.25 -2.34
N ALA A 172 -7.17 -18.43 -1.72
CA ALA A 172 -7.98 -18.62 -0.52
C ALA A 172 -7.50 -17.74 0.66
N TYR A 173 -6.17 -17.60 0.82
CA TYR A 173 -5.57 -16.75 1.84
C TYR A 173 -5.81 -15.27 1.53
N THR A 174 -5.61 -14.84 0.28
CA THR A 174 -5.95 -13.48 -0.14
C THR A 174 -7.42 -13.14 0.10
N CYS A 175 -8.34 -14.09 -0.10
CA CYS A 175 -9.76 -13.87 0.19
C CYS A 175 -10.01 -13.62 1.69
N LEU A 176 -9.26 -14.27 2.59
CA LEU A 176 -9.32 -14.00 4.02
C LEU A 176 -8.84 -12.57 4.32
N GLU A 177 -7.71 -12.13 3.77
CA GLU A 177 -7.24 -10.74 3.91
C GLU A 177 -8.25 -9.72 3.39
N ALA A 178 -8.84 -9.98 2.22
CA ALA A 178 -9.85 -9.12 1.61
C ALA A 178 -11.17 -9.10 2.40
N ALA A 179 -11.53 -10.19 3.09
CA ALA A 179 -12.68 -10.22 3.98
C ALA A 179 -12.44 -9.36 5.23
N THR A 180 -11.26 -9.45 5.84
CA THR A 180 -10.87 -8.58 6.97
C THR A 180 -10.91 -7.12 6.56
N GLY A 181 -10.33 -6.76 5.40
CA GLY A 181 -10.39 -5.41 4.86
C GLY A 181 -11.81 -4.91 4.62
N ARG A 182 -12.68 -5.76 4.06
CA ARG A 182 -14.12 -5.45 3.88
C ARG A 182 -14.81 -5.19 5.23
N ALA A 183 -14.51 -5.98 6.25
CA ALA A 183 -15.07 -5.80 7.59
C ALA A 183 -14.61 -4.47 8.23
N LEU A 184 -13.34 -4.12 8.07
CA LEU A 184 -12.79 -2.83 8.52
C LEU A 184 -13.45 -1.65 7.81
N LEU A 185 -13.64 -1.71 6.49
CA LEU A 185 -14.38 -0.68 5.75
C LEU A 185 -15.83 -0.54 6.24
N ARG A 186 -16.50 -1.65 6.55
CA ARG A 186 -17.86 -1.63 7.09
C ARG A 186 -17.89 -0.95 8.46
N GLN A 187 -16.98 -1.34 9.34
CA GLN A 187 -16.84 -0.74 10.66
C GLN A 187 -16.53 0.76 10.57
N HIS A 188 -15.64 1.16 9.65
CA HIS A 188 -15.34 2.57 9.39
C HIS A 188 -16.61 3.34 9.04
N MET A 189 -17.37 2.87 8.05
CA MET A 189 -18.60 3.53 7.60
C MET A 189 -19.72 3.51 8.65
N ASP A 190 -19.78 2.48 9.50
CA ASP A 190 -20.71 2.44 10.65
C ASP A 190 -20.36 3.50 11.69
N ASN A 191 -19.07 3.75 11.90
CA ASN A 191 -18.58 4.75 12.86
C ASN A 191 -18.68 6.20 12.32
N THR A 192 -18.35 6.42 11.04
CA THR A 192 -18.30 7.75 10.42
C THR A 192 -19.62 8.17 9.76
N GLY A 193 -20.47 7.21 9.44
CA GLY A 193 -21.68 7.38 8.62
C GLY A 193 -21.39 7.25 7.13
N GLU A 194 -22.19 6.47 6.40
CA GLU A 194 -21.93 6.16 4.98
C GLU A 194 -21.79 7.39 4.09
N ASP A 195 -22.63 8.41 4.32
CA ASP A 195 -22.65 9.66 3.54
C ASP A 195 -21.51 10.64 3.89
N HIS A 196 -20.60 10.27 4.80
CA HIS A 196 -19.49 11.12 5.21
C HIS A 196 -18.60 11.50 4.00
N PRO A 197 -18.19 12.77 3.84
CA PRO A 197 -17.40 13.21 2.69
C PRO A 197 -16.07 12.47 2.48
N LEU A 198 -15.46 11.97 3.57
CA LEU A 198 -14.23 11.17 3.52
C LEU A 198 -14.44 9.74 2.98
N ASN A 199 -15.69 9.31 2.80
CA ASN A 199 -16.02 8.02 2.18
C ASN A 199 -16.06 8.10 0.64
N LYS A 200 -15.64 9.23 0.06
CA LYS A 200 -15.40 9.41 -1.38
C LYS A 200 -13.96 9.02 -1.71
N LEU A 201 -13.74 8.48 -2.91
CA LEU A 201 -12.37 8.25 -3.38
C LEU A 201 -11.71 9.56 -3.80
N ARG A 202 -12.47 10.50 -4.36
CA ARG A 202 -12.04 11.86 -4.66
C ARG A 202 -12.56 12.80 -3.56
N VAL A 203 -11.66 13.17 -2.66
CA VAL A 203 -11.92 14.14 -1.59
C VAL A 203 -11.51 15.53 -2.06
N VAL A 204 -12.40 16.51 -1.90
CA VAL A 204 -12.08 17.91 -2.21
C VAL A 204 -11.37 18.51 -1.01
N ILE A 205 -10.07 18.76 -1.14
CA ILE A 205 -9.26 19.44 -0.12
C ILE A 205 -9.12 20.90 -0.54
N GLU A 206 -9.86 21.79 0.11
CA GLU A 206 -9.83 23.23 -0.20
C GLU A 206 -8.54 23.87 0.34
N PRO A 207 -7.73 24.54 -0.51
CA PRO A 207 -6.53 25.23 -0.05
C PRO A 207 -6.93 26.51 0.70
N GLY A 208 -6.90 26.47 2.04
CA GLY A 208 -6.95 27.69 2.85
C GLY A 208 -7.81 27.67 4.12
N PHE A 209 -8.35 26.54 4.58
CA PHE A 209 -9.17 26.53 5.79
C PHE A 209 -8.39 26.10 7.04
N SER A 210 -8.49 26.97 8.06
CA SER A 210 -8.01 26.79 9.43
C SER A 210 -8.12 25.34 9.91
N LEU A 211 -7.17 24.89 10.75
CA LEU A 211 -7.05 23.60 11.46
C LEU A 211 -8.34 23.11 12.17
N PHE A 212 -9.44 23.85 12.09
CA PHE A 212 -10.71 23.64 12.78
C PHE A 212 -11.95 23.55 11.86
N LEU A 213 -11.84 23.80 10.55
CA LEU A 213 -13.01 23.91 9.67
C LEU A 213 -12.85 23.31 8.26
N GLY A 214 -11.65 22.85 7.87
CA GLY A 214 -11.40 22.15 6.60
C GLY A 214 -10.94 20.70 6.82
N ILE A 215 -10.99 19.88 5.76
CA ILE A 215 -10.44 18.51 5.78
C ILE A 215 -8.90 18.61 5.80
N ASN A 216 -8.26 18.07 6.83
CA ASN A 216 -6.82 17.87 6.86
C ASN A 216 -6.48 16.70 5.92
N PRO A 217 -5.43 16.77 5.06
CA PRO A 217 -4.94 15.60 4.34
C PRO A 217 -4.78 14.35 5.22
N ASP A 218 -4.39 14.50 6.49
CA ASP A 218 -4.30 13.36 7.43
C ASP A 218 -5.66 12.68 7.65
N ASP A 219 -6.79 13.39 7.52
CA ASP A 219 -8.13 12.81 7.64
C ASP A 219 -8.45 11.87 6.48
N THR A 220 -7.74 12.00 5.35
CA THR A 220 -7.85 11.06 4.23
C THR A 220 -7.19 9.71 4.54
N TYR A 221 -6.36 9.63 5.59
CA TYR A 221 -5.77 8.39 6.08
C TYR A 221 -6.80 7.60 6.89
N ASN A 222 -7.69 6.91 6.18
CA ASN A 222 -8.71 6.03 6.72
C ASN A 222 -8.96 4.84 5.77
N GLU A 223 -9.85 3.92 6.12
CA GLU A 223 -10.10 2.67 5.39
C GLU A 223 -10.64 2.87 3.97
N THR A 224 -11.23 4.03 3.65
CA THR A 224 -11.87 4.29 2.35
C THR A 224 -10.89 4.24 1.17
N PRO A 225 -9.83 5.07 1.09
CA PRO A 225 -8.91 5.05 -0.05
C PRO A 225 -8.23 3.68 -0.26
N TYR A 226 -8.03 2.91 0.81
CA TYR A 226 -7.48 1.56 0.75
C TYR A 226 -8.51 0.56 0.20
N GLU A 227 -9.64 0.37 0.90
CA GLU A 227 -10.54 -0.75 0.67
C GLU A 227 -11.60 -0.45 -0.39
N LYS A 228 -12.16 0.77 -0.41
CA LYS A 228 -13.03 1.19 -1.52
C LYS A 228 -12.20 1.39 -2.79
N GLY A 229 -10.97 1.88 -2.66
CA GLY A 229 -10.01 1.97 -3.76
C GLY A 229 -9.68 0.59 -4.34
N TYR A 230 -9.35 -0.38 -3.48
CA TYR A 230 -9.17 -1.79 -3.88
C TYR A 230 -10.38 -2.36 -4.61
N CYS A 231 -11.59 -2.10 -4.13
CA CYS A 231 -12.81 -2.54 -4.79
C CYS A 231 -12.95 -1.92 -6.19
N PHE A 232 -12.57 -0.65 -6.35
CA PHE A 232 -12.61 0.01 -7.66
C PHE A 232 -11.56 -0.58 -8.62
N VAL A 233 -10.31 -0.76 -8.18
CA VAL A 233 -9.27 -1.39 -9.02
C VAL A 233 -9.64 -2.83 -9.37
N SER A 234 -10.26 -3.56 -8.43
CA SER A 234 -10.78 -4.91 -8.68
C SER A 234 -11.96 -4.91 -9.66
N TYR A 235 -12.79 -3.86 -9.68
CA TYR A 235 -13.83 -3.68 -10.69
C TYR A 235 -13.21 -3.44 -12.08
N LEU A 236 -12.13 -2.66 -12.18
CA LEU A 236 -11.38 -2.50 -13.44
C LEU A 236 -10.80 -3.85 -13.92
N ALA A 237 -10.28 -4.67 -13.00
CA ALA A 237 -9.82 -6.02 -13.31
C ALA A 237 -10.96 -6.94 -13.80
N HIS A 238 -12.12 -6.85 -13.15
CA HIS A 238 -13.33 -7.56 -13.57
C HIS A 238 -13.77 -7.15 -14.99
N LEU A 239 -13.75 -5.86 -15.31
CA LEU A 239 -14.07 -5.36 -16.65
C LEU A 239 -13.08 -5.86 -17.72
N ALA A 240 -11.79 -5.95 -17.39
CA ALA A 240 -10.79 -6.54 -18.28
C ALA A 240 -11.05 -8.03 -18.55
N GLY A 241 -11.72 -8.72 -17.61
CA GLY A 241 -12.24 -10.08 -17.76
C GLY A 241 -11.19 -11.20 -17.76
N ASP A 242 -9.91 -10.86 -17.74
CA ASP A 242 -8.79 -11.79 -17.70
C ASP A 242 -7.66 -11.23 -16.83
N GLN A 243 -7.24 -12.01 -15.83
CA GLN A 243 -6.23 -11.57 -14.87
C GLN A 243 -4.88 -11.24 -15.53
N SER A 244 -4.46 -12.04 -16.52
CA SER A 244 -3.17 -11.84 -17.19
C SER A 244 -3.16 -10.56 -18.04
N LYS A 245 -4.30 -10.21 -18.65
CA LYS A 245 -4.49 -8.93 -19.34
C LYS A 245 -4.44 -7.75 -18.38
N PHE A 246 -5.05 -7.89 -17.20
CA PHE A 246 -5.00 -6.82 -16.20
C PHE A 246 -3.61 -6.66 -15.58
N ASP A 247 -2.90 -7.77 -15.32
CA ASP A 247 -1.49 -7.73 -14.86
C ASP A 247 -0.59 -7.06 -15.92
N ALA A 248 -0.84 -7.31 -17.21
CA ALA A 248 -0.16 -6.62 -18.30
C ALA A 248 -0.50 -5.11 -18.37
N PHE A 249 -1.76 -4.74 -18.11
CA PHE A 249 -2.19 -3.35 -17.97
C PHE A 249 -1.46 -2.65 -16.82
N LEU A 250 -1.37 -3.28 -15.63
CA LEU A 250 -0.67 -2.69 -14.49
C LEU A 250 0.80 -2.40 -14.80
N ARG A 251 1.49 -3.32 -15.50
CA ARG A 251 2.86 -3.08 -15.98
C ARG A 251 2.92 -1.92 -16.98
N ALA A 252 1.96 -1.84 -17.89
CA ALA A 252 1.88 -0.74 -18.85
C ALA A 252 1.61 0.61 -18.16
N TYR A 253 0.75 0.62 -17.14
CA TYR A 253 0.41 1.77 -16.31
C TYR A 253 1.65 2.29 -15.58
N VAL A 254 2.38 1.42 -14.87
CA VAL A 254 3.64 1.77 -14.20
C VAL A 254 4.63 2.35 -15.23
N ASN A 255 4.82 1.69 -16.37
CA ASN A 255 5.77 2.16 -17.39
C ASN A 255 5.36 3.51 -18.00
N ARG A 256 4.06 3.75 -18.17
CA ARG A 256 3.51 4.98 -18.76
C ARG A 256 3.71 6.19 -17.85
N PHE A 257 3.52 6.00 -16.55
CA PHE A 257 3.47 7.06 -15.55
C PHE A 257 4.66 7.05 -14.58
N LYS A 258 5.68 6.24 -14.84
CA LYS A 258 6.89 6.15 -14.02
C LYS A 258 7.50 7.54 -13.77
N PHE A 259 7.76 7.85 -12.50
CA PHE A 259 8.27 9.12 -12.00
C PHE A 259 7.39 10.33 -12.32
N GLN A 260 6.07 10.13 -12.44
CA GLN A 260 5.09 11.19 -12.67
C GLN A 260 4.07 11.20 -11.54
N SER A 261 3.50 12.38 -11.33
CA SER A 261 2.31 12.55 -10.51
C SER A 261 1.10 12.65 -11.41
N ILE A 262 0.06 11.85 -11.15
CA ILE A 262 -1.12 11.72 -12.03
C ILE A 262 -2.43 12.00 -11.30
N THR A 263 -3.46 12.29 -12.07
CA THR A 263 -4.84 12.36 -11.59
C THR A 263 -5.60 11.06 -11.86
N ALA A 264 -6.77 10.90 -11.25
CA ALA A 264 -7.64 9.76 -11.53
C ALA A 264 -8.13 9.78 -12.98
N ASP A 265 -8.33 10.97 -13.56
CA ASP A 265 -8.69 11.12 -14.97
C ASP A 265 -7.58 10.59 -15.89
N ASP A 266 -6.30 10.83 -15.57
CA ASP A 266 -5.17 10.28 -16.32
C ASP A 266 -5.15 8.74 -16.26
N ALA A 267 -5.34 8.17 -15.06
CA ALA A 267 -5.34 6.73 -14.85
C ALA A 267 -6.49 6.03 -15.60
N LEU A 268 -7.71 6.56 -15.47
CA LEU A 268 -8.91 5.99 -16.07
C LEU A 268 -8.95 6.21 -17.59
N SER A 269 -8.45 7.35 -18.09
CA SER A 269 -8.28 7.57 -19.52
C SER A 269 -7.31 6.56 -20.12
N PHE A 270 -6.17 6.33 -19.45
CA PHE A 270 -5.21 5.32 -19.90
C PHE A 270 -5.78 3.89 -19.86
N PHE A 271 -6.60 3.55 -18.87
CA PHE A 271 -7.32 2.27 -18.83
C PHE A 271 -8.21 2.08 -20.07
N LEU A 272 -9.01 3.08 -20.43
CA LEU A 272 -9.89 3.04 -21.60
C LEU A 272 -9.13 3.08 -22.93
N GLU A 273 -7.95 3.73 -22.97
CA GLU A 273 -7.05 3.68 -24.13
C GLU A 273 -6.41 2.30 -24.31
N TYR A 274 -6.02 1.66 -23.21
CA TYR A 274 -5.40 0.34 -23.22
C TYR A 274 -6.41 -0.76 -23.59
N PHE A 275 -7.67 -0.60 -23.21
CA PHE A 275 -8.79 -1.49 -23.53
C PHE A 275 -9.84 -0.78 -24.40
N PRO A 276 -9.56 -0.55 -25.70
CA PRO A 276 -10.46 0.19 -26.58
C PRO A 276 -11.86 -0.45 -26.70
N GLU A 277 -11.97 -1.77 -26.58
CA GLU A 277 -13.25 -2.48 -26.56
C GLU A 277 -14.14 -2.14 -25.36
N LEU A 278 -13.53 -1.77 -24.22
CA LEU A 278 -14.27 -1.33 -23.03
C LEU A 278 -14.71 0.13 -23.21
N LYS A 279 -13.87 0.95 -23.83
CA LYS A 279 -14.23 2.32 -24.22
C LYS A 279 -15.40 2.36 -25.19
N GLU A 280 -15.39 1.52 -26.22
CA GLU A 280 -16.50 1.41 -27.19
C GLU A 280 -17.82 0.97 -26.53
N LYS A 281 -17.74 0.14 -25.48
CA LYS A 281 -18.90 -0.27 -24.68
C LYS A 281 -19.38 0.79 -23.69
N GLY A 282 -18.63 1.87 -23.49
CA GLY A 282 -18.96 2.93 -22.54
C GLY A 282 -19.00 2.46 -21.08
N VAL A 283 -18.03 1.61 -20.68
CA VAL A 283 -18.01 1.01 -19.33
C VAL A 283 -17.91 2.05 -18.20
N ASP A 284 -17.36 3.22 -18.50
CA ASP A 284 -17.22 4.38 -17.62
C ASP A 284 -18.55 5.06 -17.30
N SER A 285 -19.60 4.77 -18.08
CA SER A 285 -20.93 5.39 -18.00
C SER A 285 -22.06 4.37 -17.75
N ILE A 286 -21.73 3.14 -17.31
CA ILE A 286 -22.74 2.13 -16.97
C ILE A 286 -23.54 2.61 -15.75
N PRO A 287 -24.89 2.65 -15.82
CA PRO A 287 -25.73 3.07 -14.70
C PRO A 287 -25.43 2.31 -13.40
N GLY A 288 -25.06 3.03 -12.34
CA GLY A 288 -24.72 2.48 -11.03
C GLY A 288 -23.24 2.08 -10.86
N PHE A 289 -22.47 2.08 -11.94
CA PHE A 289 -21.03 1.77 -11.97
C PHE A 289 -20.20 2.84 -12.68
N GLU A 290 -20.76 4.03 -12.86
CA GLU A 290 -20.09 5.14 -13.53
C GLU A 290 -18.78 5.46 -12.81
N PHE A 291 -17.70 5.73 -13.54
CA PHE A 291 -16.42 6.06 -12.91
C PHE A 291 -16.52 7.33 -12.06
N ASP A 292 -17.29 8.32 -12.52
CA ASP A 292 -17.60 9.52 -11.73
C ASP A 292 -18.30 9.19 -10.40
N ARG A 293 -19.20 8.20 -10.40
CA ARG A 293 -19.88 7.73 -9.19
C ARG A 293 -18.88 7.11 -8.21
N TRP A 294 -17.96 6.27 -8.68
CA TRP A 294 -16.91 5.68 -7.83
C TRP A 294 -16.07 6.76 -7.16
N LEU A 295 -15.71 7.80 -7.91
CA LEU A 295 -14.86 8.89 -7.43
C LEU A 295 -15.59 9.81 -6.45
N ASN A 296 -16.79 10.27 -6.81
CA ASN A 296 -17.41 11.43 -6.17
C ASN A 296 -18.55 11.11 -5.20
N MET A 297 -19.06 9.87 -5.18
CA MET A 297 -20.13 9.47 -4.27
C MET A 297 -19.57 8.78 -3.01
N PRO A 298 -20.03 9.18 -1.81
CA PRO A 298 -19.70 8.48 -0.58
C PRO A 298 -20.44 7.13 -0.49
N GLY A 299 -20.22 6.39 0.59
CA GLY A 299 -20.91 5.14 0.87
C GLY A 299 -20.26 3.89 0.27
N TRP A 300 -20.97 2.77 0.44
CA TRP A 300 -20.47 1.42 0.14
C TRP A 300 -20.07 1.23 -1.34
N PRO A 301 -18.98 0.50 -1.65
CA PRO A 301 -18.55 0.24 -3.02
C PRO A 301 -19.66 -0.47 -3.85
N PRO A 302 -19.94 -0.01 -5.08
CA PRO A 302 -20.93 -0.65 -5.96
C PRO A 302 -20.58 -2.08 -6.39
N TYR A 303 -19.29 -2.41 -6.42
CA TYR A 303 -18.77 -3.74 -6.74
C TYR A 303 -17.94 -4.26 -5.58
N LEU A 304 -18.13 -5.54 -5.27
CA LEU A 304 -17.30 -6.28 -4.31
C LEU A 304 -16.68 -7.49 -5.01
N PRO A 305 -15.36 -7.73 -4.85
CA PRO A 305 -14.73 -8.95 -5.34
C PRO A 305 -15.37 -10.21 -4.74
N ASP A 306 -15.40 -11.29 -5.52
CA ASP A 306 -15.83 -12.60 -5.04
C ASP A 306 -14.80 -13.18 -4.06
N LEU A 307 -15.26 -13.51 -2.85
CA LEU A 307 -14.45 -14.10 -1.78
C LEU A 307 -14.81 -15.56 -1.51
N SER A 308 -15.70 -16.16 -2.30
CA SER A 308 -16.08 -17.57 -2.19
C SER A 308 -14.89 -18.55 -2.20
N PRO A 309 -13.77 -18.29 -2.92
CA PRO A 309 -12.60 -19.18 -2.85
C PRO A 309 -11.95 -19.28 -1.45
N GLY A 310 -12.17 -18.27 -0.60
CA GLY A 310 -11.69 -18.25 0.80
C GLY A 310 -12.64 -18.87 1.80
N GLU A 311 -13.85 -19.30 1.41
CA GLU A 311 -14.88 -19.77 2.35
C GLU A 311 -14.37 -20.91 3.24
N GLN A 312 -13.54 -21.81 2.70
CA GLN A 312 -12.97 -22.92 3.47
C GLN A 312 -12.08 -22.47 4.64
N LEU A 313 -11.48 -21.28 4.57
CA LEU A 313 -10.65 -20.71 5.65
C LEU A 313 -11.49 -19.86 6.62
N MET A 314 -12.50 -19.15 6.11
CA MET A 314 -13.30 -18.21 6.90
C MET A 314 -14.43 -18.90 7.70
N LYS A 315 -15.11 -19.87 7.09
CA LYS A 315 -16.31 -20.52 7.67
C LYS A 315 -16.11 -21.12 9.06
N PRO A 316 -14.96 -21.74 9.40
CA PRO A 316 -14.73 -22.21 10.77
C PRO A 316 -14.77 -21.07 11.80
N ALA A 317 -14.22 -19.89 11.47
CA ALA A 317 -14.24 -18.73 12.34
C ALA A 317 -15.66 -18.15 12.47
N ASP A 318 -16.40 -18.06 11.35
CA ASP A 318 -17.79 -17.59 11.34
C ASP A 318 -18.70 -18.48 12.20
N ASN A 319 -18.63 -19.81 12.00
CA ASN A 319 -19.39 -20.77 12.79
C ASN A 319 -19.08 -20.64 14.29
N LEU A 320 -17.81 -20.42 14.65
CA LEU A 320 -17.42 -20.24 16.04
C LEU A 320 -18.01 -18.93 16.59
N ALA A 321 -17.94 -17.84 15.84
CA ALA A 321 -18.52 -16.56 16.24
C ALA A 321 -20.05 -16.66 16.45
N GLU A 322 -20.77 -17.38 15.57
CA GLU A 322 -22.21 -17.64 15.72
C GLU A 322 -22.53 -18.43 16.98
N LEU A 323 -21.73 -19.46 17.31
CA LEU A 323 -21.90 -20.23 18.54
C LEU A 323 -21.74 -19.33 19.78
N TRP A 324 -20.73 -18.48 19.80
CA TRP A 324 -20.52 -17.54 20.91
C TRP A 324 -21.63 -16.49 21.02
N ALA A 325 -22.17 -16.01 19.89
CA ALA A 325 -23.26 -15.05 19.89
C ALA A 325 -24.61 -15.65 20.32
N ALA A 326 -24.81 -16.96 20.09
CA ALA A 326 -26.02 -17.67 20.50
C ALA A 326 -26.07 -18.01 22.00
N ASP A 327 -24.90 -18.09 22.65
CA ASP A 327 -24.76 -18.40 24.09
C ASP A 327 -24.82 -17.16 25.01
N GLY A 328 -24.96 -15.94 24.46
CA GLY A 328 -25.03 -14.66 25.19
C GLY A 328 -26.40 -14.00 25.18
#